data_AF-A0A2V8X002-F1
#
_entry.id   AF-A0A2V8X002-F1
#
_cell.length_a   1.000
_cell.length_b   1.000
_cell.length_c   1.000
_cell.angle_alpha   90.00
_cell.angle_beta   90.00
_cell.angle_gamma   90.00
#
_symmetry.space_group_name_H-M   'P 1'
#
loop_
_entity.id
_entity.type
_entity.pdbx_description
1 polymer ?
#
loop_
_entity_poly.entity_id
_entity_poly.type
_entity_poly.pdbx_seq_one_letter_code
_entity_poly.pdbx_strand_id
1 'polypeptide(L)'
;MTFTLFFLAFMAFAALSAQAQEVKGCYAHHPQYLSGLVEVNYTPGCVGHDEPELDPVSAAPGSARDLTWTAVLPTGGQSKVSDVGPTFWFGGTVTDPKSLFGQAFVELQFYPDSLVAKCFRDGAFSVRFAPDTYTSCSPVFKINPTGNPNRFLETAAFNAMLEDSANPGNPLVMHAGDTITVHYFATDAKDGFHITVNDLTTGHSGTIILNSPSDGPLMPAFDTQEVGNALGWGIVFDTPNSFVWEIGHASIFTGGAQFCTPGQTFCDSYNAATWAGFSPIQIKSVTFGDGSAPTSWAVVSDQGGKAEVAKTCPVYGGPFCIYPWYTLGTSGFHYGVNYPDNRKDFGQAGQFPQTRQCGGPFGASTTYCANTIIK
;
A
#
# COMPACT_ATOMS: atom_id res chain seq x y z
N MET A 1 28.34 59.68 -30.54
CA MET A 1 29.00 58.40 -30.21
C MET A 1 28.39 57.89 -28.93
N THR A 2 27.43 56.99 -29.08
CA THR A 2 26.53 56.48 -28.05
C THR A 2 27.23 55.34 -27.31
N PHE A 3 27.38 55.48 -25.99
CA PHE A 3 27.93 54.44 -25.11
C PHE A 3 26.85 53.38 -24.84
N THR A 4 27.07 52.15 -25.30
CA THR A 4 26.25 50.99 -24.97
C THR A 4 26.81 50.32 -23.72
N LEU A 5 26.16 50.47 -22.57
CA LEU A 5 26.43 49.67 -21.38
C LEU A 5 25.88 48.26 -21.57
N PHE A 6 26.76 47.26 -21.64
CA PHE A 6 26.40 45.85 -21.47
C PHE A 6 26.20 45.56 -19.98
N PHE A 7 24.95 45.36 -19.56
CA PHE A 7 24.65 44.69 -18.31
C PHE A 7 24.75 43.17 -18.55
N LEU A 8 25.84 42.57 -18.04
CA LEU A 8 25.93 41.12 -17.86
C LEU A 8 25.01 40.71 -16.72
N ALA A 9 23.86 40.13 -17.06
CA ALA A 9 23.02 39.42 -16.10
C ALA A 9 23.72 38.11 -15.72
N PHE A 10 24.37 38.08 -14.56
CA PHE A 10 24.75 36.83 -13.91
C PHE A 10 23.46 36.12 -13.46
N MET A 11 22.93 35.20 -14.26
CA MET A 11 22.04 34.15 -13.74
C MET A 11 22.89 33.22 -12.90
N ALA A 12 22.94 33.48 -11.59
CA ALA A 12 23.33 32.47 -10.63
C ALA A 12 22.21 31.40 -10.62
N PHE A 13 22.35 30.36 -11.44
CA PHE A 13 21.70 29.09 -11.15
C PHE A 13 22.32 28.59 -9.84
N ALA A 14 21.71 28.96 -8.72
CA ALA A 14 21.83 28.16 -7.52
C ALA A 14 21.20 26.81 -7.88
N ALA A 15 22.04 25.86 -8.26
CA ALA A 15 21.73 24.45 -8.06
C ALA A 15 21.57 24.30 -6.55
N LEU A 16 20.35 24.56 -6.06
CA LEU A 16 19.89 24.03 -4.80
C LEU A 16 20.11 22.53 -4.94
N SER A 17 21.19 22.04 -4.35
CA SER A 17 21.31 20.64 -4.01
C SER A 17 20.00 20.31 -3.31
N ALA A 18 19.12 19.56 -3.96
CA ALA A 18 18.01 18.92 -3.29
C ALA A 18 18.68 18.07 -2.22
N GLN A 19 18.76 18.59 -1.00
CA GLN A 19 19.28 17.83 0.12
C GLN A 19 18.39 16.62 0.22
N ALA A 20 19.00 15.43 0.26
CA ALA A 20 18.30 14.21 0.53
C ALA A 20 17.52 14.40 1.84
N GLN A 21 16.19 14.48 1.73
CA GLN A 21 15.34 14.63 2.89
C GLN A 21 15.17 13.25 3.50
N GLU A 22 15.70 13.07 4.71
CA GLU A 22 15.47 11.89 5.52
C GLU A 22 14.17 12.09 6.30
N VAL A 23 13.18 11.23 6.09
CA VAL A 23 11.91 11.26 6.83
C VAL A 23 11.73 9.95 7.59
N LYS A 24 11.20 10.04 8.81
CA LYS A 24 11.00 8.91 9.74
C LYS A 24 9.56 8.85 10.19
N GLY A 25 9.00 7.65 10.16
CA GLY A 25 7.65 7.38 10.63
C GLY A 25 7.23 5.97 10.26
N CYS A 26 6.11 5.53 10.82
CA CYS A 26 5.38 4.33 10.43
C CYS A 26 4.04 4.74 9.83
N TYR A 27 3.64 4.07 8.77
CA TYR A 27 2.27 4.07 8.28
C TYR A 27 1.60 2.84 8.85
N ALA A 28 0.56 3.07 9.62
CA ALA A 28 -0.18 2.06 10.35
C ALA A 28 -1.61 2.05 9.82
N HIS A 29 -2.29 0.91 9.87
CA HIS A 29 -3.64 0.77 9.34
C HIS A 29 -4.62 1.75 10.03
N HIS A 30 -5.35 2.63 9.32
CA HIS A 30 -6.17 3.71 9.91
C HIS A 30 -7.23 3.21 10.91
N PRO A 31 -7.48 3.91 12.04
CA PRO A 31 -8.33 3.42 13.09
C PRO A 31 -9.74 3.98 12.92
N GLN A 32 -10.51 3.44 11.98
CA GLN A 32 -11.98 3.46 12.10
C GLN A 32 -12.48 2.23 12.87
N TYR A 33 -11.73 1.83 13.90
CA TYR A 33 -12.15 0.77 14.81
C TYR A 33 -13.44 1.16 15.55
N LEU A 34 -14.21 0.15 15.94
CA LEU A 34 -15.56 0.30 16.45
C LEU A 34 -15.53 0.90 17.87
N SER A 35 -15.86 2.18 18.00
CA SER A 35 -15.89 2.89 19.30
C SER A 35 -16.65 2.10 20.37
N GLY A 36 -16.03 1.94 21.54
CA GLY A 36 -16.57 1.17 22.66
C GLY A 36 -16.46 -0.36 22.53
N LEU A 37 -16.00 -0.87 21.39
CA LEU A 37 -15.83 -2.31 21.11
C LEU A 37 -14.37 -2.66 20.83
N VAL A 38 -13.72 -1.92 19.93
CA VAL A 38 -12.30 -2.04 19.58
C VAL A 38 -11.75 -0.64 19.44
N GLU A 39 -10.84 -0.27 20.33
CA GLU A 39 -10.16 1.02 20.31
C GLU A 39 -8.66 0.76 20.18
N VAL A 40 -8.11 0.89 18.98
CA VAL A 40 -6.67 0.74 18.76
C VAL A 40 -6.02 2.11 18.82
N ASN A 41 -4.93 2.20 19.58
CA ASN A 41 -4.01 3.32 19.52
C ASN A 41 -2.75 2.90 18.79
N TYR A 42 -2.08 3.87 18.18
CA TYR A 42 -0.79 3.64 17.57
C TYR A 42 0.36 3.81 18.56
N THR A 43 1.45 3.14 18.22
CA THR A 43 2.76 3.53 18.73
C THR A 43 3.03 5.00 18.37
N PRO A 44 3.57 5.83 19.29
CA PRO A 44 3.82 7.23 19.01
C PRO A 44 4.67 7.44 17.75
N GLY A 45 4.18 8.28 16.84
CA GLY A 45 4.86 8.56 15.56
C GLY A 45 4.32 7.78 14.36
N CYS A 46 3.43 6.80 14.55
CA CYS A 46 2.66 6.24 13.44
C CYS A 46 1.43 7.07 13.12
N VAL A 47 1.04 7.07 11.85
CA VAL A 47 -0.17 7.73 11.34
C VAL A 47 -1.01 6.73 10.56
N GLY A 48 -2.33 6.91 10.62
CA GLY A 48 -3.30 6.08 9.91
C GLY A 48 -3.51 6.51 8.45
N HIS A 49 -3.60 5.58 7.50
CA HIS A 49 -3.99 5.83 6.09
C HIS A 49 -5.26 5.07 5.68
N ASP A 50 -5.90 5.55 4.63
CA ASP A 50 -6.92 4.80 3.91
C ASP A 50 -6.27 3.81 2.95
N GLU A 51 -6.89 2.65 2.80
CA GLU A 51 -6.36 1.45 2.15
C GLU A 51 -7.41 0.85 1.22
N PRO A 52 -7.64 1.46 0.05
CA PRO A 52 -8.39 0.82 -1.02
C PRO A 52 -7.62 -0.37 -1.60
N GLU A 53 -8.33 -1.50 -1.72
CA GLU A 53 -7.74 -2.80 -2.02
C GLU A 53 -8.27 -3.41 -3.31
N LEU A 54 -7.42 -4.21 -3.95
CA LEU A 54 -7.73 -5.09 -5.07
C LEU A 54 -7.40 -6.54 -4.69
N ASP A 55 -8.45 -7.36 -4.65
CA ASP A 55 -8.43 -8.73 -4.17
C ASP A 55 -8.51 -9.75 -5.32
N PRO A 56 -7.47 -10.57 -5.55
CA PRO A 56 -7.54 -11.71 -6.44
C PRO A 56 -8.23 -12.88 -5.71
N VAL A 57 -9.42 -13.27 -6.17
CA VAL A 57 -10.22 -14.30 -5.49
C VAL A 57 -10.00 -15.68 -6.13
N SER A 58 -9.75 -16.68 -5.28
CA SER A 58 -9.66 -18.10 -5.66
C SER A 58 -10.00 -19.04 -4.51
N ALA A 59 -10.79 -20.06 -4.81
CA ALA A 59 -11.08 -21.16 -3.89
C ALA A 59 -10.10 -22.35 -4.04
N ALA A 60 -9.08 -22.22 -4.91
CA ALA A 60 -8.11 -23.29 -5.11
C ALA A 60 -7.32 -23.56 -3.81
N PRO A 61 -7.14 -24.82 -3.38
CA PRO A 61 -6.34 -25.15 -2.21
C PRO A 61 -4.94 -24.55 -2.30
N GLY A 62 -4.47 -23.93 -1.21
CA GLY A 62 -3.17 -23.27 -1.14
C GLY A 62 -3.06 -21.93 -1.89
N SER A 63 -4.13 -21.40 -2.48
CA SER A 63 -4.09 -20.11 -3.21
C SER A 63 -3.68 -18.92 -2.34
N ALA A 64 -3.85 -18.96 -1.01
CA ALA A 64 -3.35 -17.94 -0.09
C ALA A 64 -1.93 -18.22 0.44
N ARG A 65 -1.36 -19.38 0.10
CA ARG A 65 -0.06 -19.85 0.60
C ARG A 65 1.03 -19.80 -0.45
N ASP A 66 0.66 -19.67 -1.71
CA ASP A 66 1.56 -19.56 -2.85
C ASP A 66 0.87 -18.75 -3.96
N LEU A 67 1.30 -17.50 -4.14
CA LEU A 67 0.77 -16.61 -5.16
C LEU A 67 1.83 -15.61 -5.64
N THR A 68 1.82 -15.35 -6.95
CA THR A 68 2.72 -14.42 -7.61
C THR A 68 1.95 -13.32 -8.30
N TRP A 69 2.19 -12.08 -7.87
CA TRP A 69 1.78 -10.88 -8.58
C TRP A 69 2.79 -10.55 -9.68
N THR A 70 2.30 -10.10 -10.82
CA THR A 70 3.15 -9.45 -11.84
C THR A 70 2.65 -8.04 -12.07
N ALA A 71 3.54 -7.05 -11.94
CA ALA A 71 3.20 -5.64 -12.06
C ALA A 71 4.25 -4.86 -12.86
N VAL A 72 3.83 -3.76 -13.48
CA VAL A 72 4.76 -2.72 -13.96
C VAL A 72 4.68 -1.54 -13.01
N LEU A 73 5.83 -1.10 -12.50
CA LEU A 73 5.92 0.00 -11.56
C LEU A 73 5.48 1.33 -12.22
N PRO A 74 4.75 2.20 -11.49
CA PRO A 74 4.35 3.50 -12.02
C PRO A 74 5.54 4.33 -12.52
N THR A 75 5.28 5.24 -13.45
CA THR A 75 6.32 6.14 -13.98
C THR A 75 5.90 7.58 -13.77
N GLY A 76 6.78 8.40 -13.21
CA GLY A 76 6.54 9.83 -13.03
C GLY A 76 6.22 10.56 -14.34
N GLY A 77 5.76 11.79 -14.21
CA GLY A 77 5.45 12.64 -15.37
C GLY A 77 5.33 14.11 -14.98
N GLN A 78 4.18 14.69 -15.24
CA GLN A 78 3.84 16.03 -14.75
C GLN A 78 3.71 16.07 -13.22
N SER A 79 3.40 14.93 -12.61
CA SER A 79 3.38 14.71 -11.16
C SER A 79 4.32 13.58 -10.78
N LYS A 80 4.78 13.57 -9.53
CA LYS A 80 5.54 12.45 -8.98
C LYS A 80 4.58 11.40 -8.45
N VAL A 81 5.02 10.15 -8.41
CA VAL A 81 4.20 9.06 -7.87
C VAL A 81 4.07 9.22 -6.35
N SER A 82 5.15 9.68 -5.70
CA SER A 82 5.17 10.02 -4.27
C SER A 82 4.30 11.23 -3.87
N ASP A 83 3.67 11.92 -4.82
CA ASP A 83 2.75 13.02 -4.49
C ASP A 83 1.40 12.48 -3.97
N VAL A 84 0.91 11.35 -4.51
CA VAL A 84 -0.46 10.84 -4.23
C VAL A 84 -0.54 9.80 -3.11
N GLY A 85 0.54 9.61 -2.35
CA GLY A 85 0.60 8.63 -1.29
C GLY A 85 2.05 8.24 -1.02
N PRO A 86 2.39 7.86 0.22
CA PRO A 86 3.76 7.61 0.57
C PRO A 86 4.24 6.20 0.16
N THR A 87 3.31 5.26 -0.08
CA THR A 87 3.61 3.90 -0.54
C THR A 87 2.36 3.22 -1.12
N PHE A 88 2.58 2.09 -1.78
CA PHE A 88 1.59 1.06 -2.06
C PHE A 88 2.21 -0.28 -1.65
N TRP A 89 1.38 -1.30 -1.43
CA TRP A 89 1.89 -2.57 -0.93
C TRP A 89 1.17 -3.79 -1.51
N PHE A 90 1.85 -4.93 -1.41
CA PHE A 90 1.28 -6.27 -1.59
C PHE A 90 1.40 -7.00 -0.28
N GLY A 91 0.36 -7.66 0.20
CA GLY A 91 0.39 -8.14 1.58
C GLY A 91 -0.97 -8.59 2.07
N GLY A 92 -1.08 -8.84 3.36
CA GLY A 92 -2.33 -9.24 3.99
C GLY A 92 -2.14 -10.05 5.28
N THR A 93 -3.02 -11.01 5.55
CA THR A 93 -3.09 -11.65 6.88
C THR A 93 -2.07 -12.77 7.07
N VAL A 94 -1.28 -12.66 8.14
CA VAL A 94 -0.35 -13.70 8.61
C VAL A 94 -0.67 -14.13 10.04
N THR A 95 -0.15 -15.28 10.47
CA THR A 95 -0.30 -15.75 11.84
C THR A 95 0.64 -14.99 12.78
N ASP A 96 0.15 -14.59 13.93
CA ASP A 96 0.97 -14.19 15.09
C ASP A 96 0.27 -14.64 16.37
N PRO A 97 0.76 -15.67 17.07
CA PRO A 97 0.11 -16.23 18.25
C PRO A 97 0.02 -15.26 19.44
N LYS A 98 0.75 -14.14 19.41
CA LYS A 98 0.73 -13.12 20.47
C LYS A 98 -0.11 -11.89 20.12
N SER A 99 -0.62 -11.81 18.89
CA SER A 99 -1.54 -10.78 18.45
C SER A 99 -2.99 -11.17 18.72
N LEU A 100 -3.90 -10.18 18.69
CA LEU A 100 -5.34 -10.41 18.72
C LEU A 100 -5.76 -11.39 17.61
N PHE A 101 -6.62 -12.36 17.96
CA PHE A 101 -7.05 -13.47 17.10
C PHE A 101 -5.95 -14.39 16.56
N GLY A 102 -4.71 -14.29 17.08
CA GLY A 102 -3.60 -15.06 16.54
C GLY A 102 -3.15 -14.58 15.16
N GLN A 103 -3.48 -13.33 14.79
CA GLN A 103 -3.31 -12.78 13.44
C GLN A 103 -2.57 -11.44 13.48
N ALA A 104 -1.71 -11.25 12.49
CA ALA A 104 -1.01 -10.01 12.20
C ALA A 104 -1.16 -9.68 10.70
N PHE A 105 -0.68 -8.52 10.28
CA PHE A 105 -0.88 -8.00 8.95
C PHE A 105 0.45 -7.59 8.32
N VAL A 106 0.83 -8.20 7.21
CA VAL A 106 2.06 -7.88 6.48
C VAL A 106 1.79 -6.92 5.35
N GLU A 107 2.66 -5.93 5.20
CA GLU A 107 2.67 -5.04 4.05
C GLU A 107 4.06 -5.08 3.43
N LEU A 108 4.21 -5.55 2.19
CA LEU A 108 5.43 -5.28 1.42
C LEU A 108 5.28 -3.90 0.79
N GLN A 109 5.71 -2.88 1.52
CA GLN A 109 5.60 -1.47 1.14
C GLN A 109 6.66 -1.09 0.10
N PHE A 110 6.23 -0.59 -1.05
CA PHE A 110 7.08 0.01 -2.09
C PHE A 110 7.02 1.52 -1.98
N TYR A 111 8.17 2.16 -1.76
CA TYR A 111 8.24 3.60 -1.62
C TYR A 111 8.56 4.24 -2.99
N PRO A 112 7.62 4.95 -3.63
CA PRO A 112 7.89 5.69 -4.85
C PRO A 112 8.87 6.84 -4.62
N ASP A 113 9.67 7.14 -5.64
CA ASP A 113 10.67 8.20 -5.64
C ASP A 113 11.63 8.15 -4.43
N SER A 114 11.97 6.93 -3.99
CA SER A 114 12.61 6.72 -2.69
C SER A 114 13.70 5.66 -2.73
N LEU A 115 14.83 5.97 -2.07
CA LEU A 115 15.86 5.02 -1.67
C LEU A 115 15.77 4.79 -0.16
N VAL A 116 15.39 3.59 0.26
CA VAL A 116 15.39 3.17 1.68
C VAL A 116 16.82 3.20 2.21
N ALA A 117 17.00 3.97 3.26
CA ALA A 117 18.23 3.97 4.06
C ALA A 117 18.14 2.98 5.24
N LYS A 118 16.93 2.76 5.79
CA LYS A 118 16.71 1.87 6.92
C LYS A 118 15.24 1.49 7.10
N CYS A 119 14.99 0.23 7.46
CA CYS A 119 13.73 -0.23 8.05
C CYS A 119 13.96 -0.47 9.55
N PHE A 120 13.20 0.18 10.41
CA PHE A 120 13.31 0.09 11.87
C PHE A 120 12.37 -1.00 12.40
N ARG A 121 12.78 -1.63 13.52
CA ARG A 121 12.07 -2.79 14.10
C ARG A 121 10.64 -2.48 14.58
N ASP A 122 10.33 -1.21 14.80
CA ASP A 122 9.01 -0.72 15.22
C ASP A 122 8.06 -0.49 14.03
N GLY A 123 8.45 -0.89 12.82
CA GLY A 123 7.67 -0.68 11.60
C GLY A 123 7.98 0.66 10.93
N ALA A 124 8.72 1.55 11.58
CA ALA A 124 9.13 2.80 10.95
C ALA A 124 10.17 2.55 9.87
N PHE A 125 10.36 3.54 8.99
CA PHE A 125 11.39 3.50 7.95
C PHE A 125 12.09 4.85 7.81
N SER A 126 13.15 4.87 7.01
CA SER A 126 13.87 6.06 6.62
C SER A 126 14.19 5.97 5.14
N VAL A 127 13.75 6.96 4.37
CA VAL A 127 14.00 7.07 2.92
C VAL A 127 14.72 8.37 2.59
N ARG A 128 15.35 8.39 1.42
CA ARG A 128 15.88 9.58 0.77
C ARG A 128 15.19 9.75 -0.57
N PHE A 129 14.89 11.00 -0.94
CA PHE A 129 14.32 11.28 -2.26
C PHE A 129 15.26 10.82 -3.37
N ALA A 130 14.73 9.98 -4.25
CA ALA A 130 15.39 9.44 -5.43
C ALA A 130 14.33 9.30 -6.54
N PRO A 131 14.19 10.30 -7.43
CA PRO A 131 13.16 10.30 -8.46
C PRO A 131 13.12 8.99 -9.25
N ASP A 132 11.91 8.53 -9.60
CA ASP A 132 11.69 7.33 -10.43
C ASP A 132 12.35 6.06 -9.88
N THR A 133 12.65 6.02 -8.58
CA THR A 133 13.26 4.89 -7.87
C THR A 133 12.26 4.29 -6.88
N TYR A 134 12.28 2.97 -6.77
CA TYR A 134 11.48 2.20 -5.82
C TYR A 134 12.38 1.29 -4.98
N THR A 135 12.15 1.32 -3.68
CA THR A 135 12.75 0.39 -2.71
C THR A 135 11.71 0.04 -1.66
N SER A 136 11.95 -1.02 -0.89
CA SER A 136 10.90 -1.59 -0.04
C SER A 136 11.35 -1.95 1.37
N CYS A 137 10.42 -1.77 2.31
CA CYS A 137 10.42 -2.41 3.61
C CYS A 137 9.22 -3.37 3.68
N SER A 138 9.24 -4.32 4.61
CA SER A 138 8.09 -5.18 4.90
C SER A 138 7.77 -5.21 6.38
N PRO A 139 7.04 -4.21 6.91
CA PRO A 139 6.50 -4.29 8.26
C PRO A 139 5.43 -5.38 8.37
N VAL A 140 5.34 -5.97 9.55
CA VAL A 140 4.18 -6.76 9.98
C VAL A 140 3.60 -6.11 11.22
N PHE A 141 2.35 -5.65 11.15
CA PHE A 141 1.64 -5.02 12.25
C PHE A 141 0.81 -6.03 13.04
N LYS A 142 0.76 -5.84 14.35
CA LYS A 142 0.02 -6.66 15.28
C LYS A 142 -0.68 -5.83 16.33
N ILE A 143 -1.72 -6.39 16.91
CA ILE A 143 -2.57 -5.75 17.92
C ILE A 143 -2.35 -6.41 19.27
N ASN A 144 -1.78 -5.67 20.22
CA ASN A 144 -1.56 -6.14 21.58
C ASN A 144 -2.65 -5.60 22.54
N PRO A 145 -3.20 -6.43 23.43
CA PRO A 145 -4.07 -5.97 24.52
C PRO A 145 -3.32 -5.01 25.48
N THR A 146 -3.98 -3.93 25.92
CA THR A 146 -3.38 -2.95 26.86
C THR A 146 -3.71 -3.21 28.34
N GLY A 147 -4.35 -4.35 28.65
CA GLY A 147 -4.92 -4.65 29.97
C GLY A 147 -6.30 -4.05 30.20
N ASN A 148 -6.76 -3.13 29.34
CA ASN A 148 -8.17 -2.79 29.19
C ASN A 148 -8.76 -3.64 28.04
N PRO A 149 -9.89 -4.34 28.25
CA PRO A 149 -10.42 -5.30 27.28
C PRO A 149 -10.82 -4.71 25.92
N ASN A 150 -11.08 -3.40 25.86
CA ASN A 150 -11.51 -2.73 24.63
C ASN A 150 -10.41 -1.84 24.03
N ARG A 151 -9.23 -1.77 24.66
CA ARG A 151 -8.13 -0.93 24.19
C ARG A 151 -6.93 -1.77 23.79
N PHE A 152 -6.44 -1.50 22.59
CA PHE A 152 -5.32 -2.20 22.03
C PHE A 152 -4.24 -1.22 21.58
N LEU A 153 -3.03 -1.74 21.42
CA LEU A 153 -1.89 -1.01 20.89
C LEU A 153 -1.40 -1.73 19.63
N GLU A 154 -1.36 -1.00 18.53
CA GLU A 154 -0.73 -1.48 17.30
C GLU A 154 0.78 -1.27 17.36
N THR A 155 1.52 -2.34 17.08
CA THR A 155 2.99 -2.38 17.08
C THR A 155 3.46 -3.23 15.92
N ALA A 156 4.72 -3.09 15.50
CA ALA A 156 5.32 -4.04 14.57
C ALA A 156 5.75 -5.34 15.28
N ALA A 157 5.34 -6.49 14.74
CA ALA A 157 5.88 -7.81 15.04
C ALA A 157 7.23 -8.05 14.34
N PHE A 158 7.39 -7.46 13.15
CA PHE A 158 8.53 -7.64 12.26
C PHE A 158 8.68 -6.42 11.36
N ASN A 159 9.90 -6.14 10.90
CA ASN A 159 10.16 -5.26 9.76
C ASN A 159 11.53 -5.61 9.16
N ALA A 160 11.63 -5.65 7.83
CA ALA A 160 12.88 -5.89 7.13
C ALA A 160 12.97 -5.07 5.84
N MET A 161 14.19 -4.71 5.46
CA MET A 161 14.48 -4.15 4.14
C MET A 161 14.50 -5.28 3.12
N LEU A 162 13.92 -5.04 1.95
CA LEU A 162 14.10 -5.92 0.81
C LEU A 162 15.50 -5.67 0.25
N GLU A 163 16.45 -6.56 0.57
CA GLU A 163 17.84 -6.44 0.14
C GLU A 163 18.07 -7.05 -1.24
N ASP A 164 18.99 -6.48 -2.01
CA ASP A 164 19.45 -7.08 -3.26
C ASP A 164 20.27 -8.34 -2.95
N SER A 165 19.83 -9.48 -3.48
CA SER A 165 20.51 -10.77 -3.33
C SER A 165 21.92 -10.76 -3.93
N ALA A 166 22.16 -9.93 -4.94
CA ALA A 166 23.48 -9.74 -5.53
C ALA A 166 24.40 -8.84 -4.67
N ASN A 167 23.83 -8.03 -3.77
CA ASN A 167 24.57 -7.11 -2.92
C ASN A 167 23.93 -6.95 -1.51
N PRO A 168 24.01 -7.99 -0.65
CA PRO A 168 23.37 -8.00 0.67
C PRO A 168 23.76 -6.78 1.52
N GLY A 169 22.82 -6.32 2.34
CA GLY A 169 22.93 -5.08 3.13
C GLY A 169 22.58 -3.80 2.36
N ASN A 170 22.30 -3.88 1.05
CA ASN A 170 21.83 -2.76 0.24
C ASN A 170 20.41 -3.05 -0.26
N PRO A 171 19.54 -2.03 -0.39
CA PRO A 171 18.18 -2.23 -0.85
C PRO A 171 18.17 -2.77 -2.29
N LEU A 172 17.18 -3.62 -2.61
CA LEU A 172 16.82 -3.92 -4.00
C LEU A 172 16.28 -2.64 -4.63
N VAL A 173 17.04 -2.05 -5.55
CA VAL A 173 16.67 -0.83 -6.27
C VAL A 173 15.95 -1.20 -7.55
N MET A 174 14.69 -0.82 -7.64
CA MET A 174 13.86 -0.91 -8.84
C MET A 174 13.57 0.51 -9.37
N HIS A 175 13.16 0.62 -10.62
CA HIS A 175 12.94 1.90 -11.29
C HIS A 175 11.54 1.97 -11.89
N ALA A 176 11.11 3.21 -12.15
CA ALA A 176 9.87 3.49 -12.86
C ALA A 176 9.79 2.72 -14.18
N GLY A 177 8.66 2.06 -14.41
CA GLY A 177 8.43 1.26 -15.61
C GLY A 177 9.03 -0.14 -15.57
N ASP A 178 9.74 -0.52 -14.50
CA ASP A 178 10.23 -1.89 -14.36
C ASP A 178 9.07 -2.87 -14.21
N THR A 179 9.22 -4.05 -14.81
CA THR A 179 8.31 -5.17 -14.59
C THR A 179 8.82 -6.00 -13.44
N ILE A 180 8.01 -6.17 -12.41
CA ILE A 180 8.36 -6.93 -11.22
C ILE A 180 7.42 -8.12 -11.02
N THR A 181 7.93 -9.15 -10.36
CA THR A 181 7.08 -10.16 -9.71
C THR A 181 7.22 -10.06 -8.20
N VAL A 182 6.11 -10.17 -7.48
CA VAL A 182 6.07 -10.33 -6.02
C VAL A 182 5.49 -11.71 -5.72
N HIS A 183 6.32 -12.62 -5.22
CA HIS A 183 5.97 -14.01 -4.93
C HIS A 183 5.92 -14.23 -3.42
N TYR A 184 4.72 -14.52 -2.94
CA TYR A 184 4.45 -14.94 -1.57
C TYR A 184 4.33 -16.46 -1.54
N PHE A 185 5.15 -17.15 -0.74
CA PHE A 185 5.07 -18.62 -0.62
C PHE A 185 5.48 -19.18 0.76
N ALA A 186 4.80 -20.23 1.19
CA ALA A 186 5.18 -21.00 2.38
C ALA A 186 6.04 -22.22 2.01
N THR A 187 7.00 -22.56 2.87
CA THR A 187 7.86 -23.75 2.70
C THR A 187 7.49 -24.86 3.69
N ASP A 188 7.93 -26.09 3.42
CA ASP A 188 7.80 -27.22 4.35
C ASP A 188 8.53 -26.99 5.69
N ALA A 189 9.55 -26.11 5.70
CA ALA A 189 10.30 -25.77 6.90
C ALA A 189 9.47 -24.97 7.92
N LYS A 190 8.39 -24.30 7.47
CA LYS A 190 7.53 -23.44 8.30
C LYS A 190 8.33 -22.39 9.08
N ASP A 191 9.32 -21.80 8.41
CA ASP A 191 10.26 -20.82 8.94
C ASP A 191 9.82 -19.36 8.79
N GLY A 192 8.68 -19.16 8.12
CA GLY A 192 8.02 -17.88 7.89
C GLY A 192 7.31 -17.91 6.53
N PHE A 193 6.53 -16.88 6.24
CA PHE A 193 6.09 -16.62 4.87
C PHE A 193 7.27 -16.02 4.11
N HIS A 194 7.58 -16.55 2.93
CA HIS A 194 8.66 -16.03 2.09
C HIS A 194 8.06 -15.04 1.11
N ILE A 195 8.77 -13.92 0.92
CA ILE A 195 8.41 -12.85 0.00
C ILE A 195 9.60 -12.63 -0.92
N THR A 196 9.52 -13.11 -2.16
CA THR A 196 10.54 -12.88 -3.17
C THR A 196 10.07 -11.83 -4.15
N VAL A 197 10.88 -10.80 -4.37
CA VAL A 197 10.68 -9.83 -5.44
C VAL A 197 11.74 -10.04 -6.50
N ASN A 198 11.32 -10.19 -7.75
CA ASN A 198 12.22 -10.16 -8.90
C ASN A 198 11.91 -8.94 -9.74
N ASP A 199 12.93 -8.15 -10.03
CA ASP A 199 12.88 -7.15 -11.08
C ASP A 199 13.24 -7.85 -12.40
N LEU A 200 12.23 -8.10 -13.22
CA LEU A 200 12.40 -8.79 -14.49
C LEU A 200 13.10 -7.91 -15.54
N THR A 201 13.11 -6.58 -15.36
CA THR A 201 13.81 -5.68 -16.27
C THR A 201 15.32 -5.74 -16.06
N THR A 202 15.75 -5.68 -14.80
CA THR A 202 17.19 -5.64 -14.46
C THR A 202 17.78 -7.03 -14.16
N GLY A 203 16.94 -8.00 -13.82
CA GLY A 203 17.35 -9.34 -13.39
C GLY A 203 17.77 -9.42 -11.91
N HIS A 204 17.68 -8.32 -11.17
CA HIS A 204 17.95 -8.31 -9.72
C HIS A 204 16.77 -8.87 -8.93
N SER A 205 17.03 -9.33 -7.71
CA SER A 205 15.99 -9.92 -6.85
C SER A 205 16.33 -9.79 -5.37
N GLY A 206 15.32 -9.88 -4.52
CA GLY A 206 15.45 -9.87 -3.07
C GLY A 206 14.46 -10.82 -2.43
N THR A 207 14.77 -11.34 -1.24
CA THR A 207 13.86 -12.21 -0.48
C THR A 207 13.81 -11.81 0.99
N ILE A 208 12.60 -11.73 1.54
CA ILE A 208 12.31 -11.56 2.96
C ILE A 208 11.66 -12.85 3.48
N ILE A 209 12.06 -13.29 4.68
CA ILE A 209 11.38 -14.36 5.41
C ILE A 209 10.74 -13.73 6.64
N LEU A 210 9.43 -13.83 6.77
CA LEU A 210 8.68 -13.27 7.90
C LEU A 210 8.89 -14.10 9.15
N ASN A 211 9.93 -13.78 9.90
CA ASN A 211 10.27 -14.43 11.17
C ASN A 211 10.51 -13.36 12.24
N SER A 212 9.49 -13.12 13.06
CA SER A 212 9.55 -12.16 14.15
C SER A 212 10.61 -12.60 15.18
N PRO A 213 11.56 -11.74 15.56
CA PRO A 213 12.52 -12.06 16.61
C PRO A 213 11.86 -12.36 17.97
N SER A 214 10.69 -11.79 18.23
CA SER A 214 9.93 -12.02 19.47
C SER A 214 8.92 -13.14 19.34
N ASP A 215 8.25 -13.24 18.19
CA ASP A 215 7.02 -14.05 18.06
C ASP A 215 7.21 -15.31 17.21
N GLY A 216 8.35 -15.43 16.53
CA GLY A 216 8.71 -16.57 15.70
C GLY A 216 8.20 -16.44 14.26
N PRO A 217 8.20 -17.55 13.50
CA PRO A 217 7.69 -17.61 12.13
C PRO A 217 6.26 -17.10 12.01
N LEU A 218 6.05 -16.18 11.06
CA LEU A 218 4.74 -15.61 10.71
C LEU A 218 4.31 -16.27 9.40
N MET A 219 3.32 -17.17 9.46
CA MET A 219 2.86 -18.00 8.35
C MET A 219 1.62 -17.40 7.68
N PRO A 220 1.22 -17.79 6.46
CA PRO A 220 -0.09 -17.43 5.94
C PRO A 220 -1.19 -17.91 6.90
N ALA A 221 -2.13 -17.03 7.25
CA ALA A 221 -3.19 -17.34 8.21
C ALA A 221 -4.31 -18.22 7.63
N PHE A 222 -4.42 -18.26 6.30
CA PHE A 222 -5.48 -18.95 5.57
C PHE A 222 -4.88 -19.80 4.45
N ASP A 223 -5.66 -20.77 3.98
CA ASP A 223 -5.26 -21.64 2.87
C ASP A 223 -5.74 -21.14 1.50
N THR A 224 -6.91 -20.50 1.44
CA THR A 224 -7.58 -20.06 0.21
C THR A 224 -7.73 -18.54 0.12
N GLN A 225 -7.60 -17.99 -1.09
CA GLN A 225 -7.80 -16.57 -1.41
C GLN A 225 -9.28 -16.23 -1.56
N GLU A 226 -10.07 -16.47 -0.52
CA GLU A 226 -11.52 -16.25 -0.53
C GLU A 226 -11.92 -15.01 0.27
N VAL A 227 -12.93 -14.30 -0.24
CA VAL A 227 -13.53 -13.17 0.48
C VAL A 227 -14.10 -13.66 1.81
N GLY A 228 -13.69 -13.02 2.90
CA GLY A 228 -14.06 -13.38 4.27
C GLY A 228 -12.98 -14.15 5.02
N ASN A 229 -11.92 -14.62 4.34
CA ASN A 229 -10.66 -15.01 4.98
C ASN A 229 -9.84 -13.75 5.31
N ALA A 230 -10.49 -12.83 6.00
CA ALA A 230 -10.03 -11.47 6.26
C ALA A 230 -9.22 -11.39 7.56
N LEU A 231 -8.47 -10.30 7.70
CA LEU A 231 -7.85 -9.93 8.96
C LEU A 231 -8.93 -9.74 10.04
N GLY A 232 -8.89 -10.56 11.09
CA GLY A 232 -9.96 -10.63 12.08
C GLY A 232 -10.15 -9.33 12.88
N TRP A 233 -9.10 -8.52 13.01
CA TRP A 233 -9.17 -7.22 13.65
C TRP A 233 -9.29 -6.04 12.68
N GLY A 234 -9.23 -6.28 11.36
CA GLY A 234 -9.44 -5.26 10.33
C GLY A 234 -10.90 -4.82 10.21
N ILE A 235 -11.14 -3.82 9.36
CA ILE A 235 -12.48 -3.24 9.13
C ILE A 235 -13.06 -3.52 7.73
N VAL A 236 -12.40 -4.40 6.99
CA VAL A 236 -12.82 -4.88 5.67
C VAL A 236 -13.10 -6.38 5.72
N PHE A 237 -13.92 -6.86 4.79
CA PHE A 237 -14.25 -8.28 4.60
C PHE A 237 -13.72 -8.70 3.23
N ASP A 238 -12.41 -8.90 3.17
CA ASP A 238 -11.52 -8.99 2.01
C ASP A 238 -10.92 -10.41 1.86
N THR A 239 -9.87 -10.54 1.03
CA THR A 239 -9.07 -11.77 0.89
C THR A 239 -7.79 -11.74 1.73
N PRO A 240 -7.14 -12.89 2.01
CA PRO A 240 -5.90 -12.94 2.79
C PRO A 240 -4.71 -12.19 2.20
N ASN A 241 -4.68 -11.92 0.90
CA ASN A 241 -3.61 -11.16 0.25
C ASN A 241 -4.16 -10.25 -0.85
N SER A 242 -3.85 -8.96 -0.77
CA SER A 242 -4.35 -7.92 -1.66
C SER A 242 -3.21 -7.02 -2.18
N PHE A 243 -3.53 -6.27 -3.24
CA PHE A 243 -2.76 -5.10 -3.63
C PHE A 243 -3.48 -3.85 -3.13
N VAL A 244 -2.74 -2.94 -2.50
CA VAL A 244 -3.32 -1.77 -1.83
C VAL A 244 -2.51 -0.52 -2.13
N TRP A 245 -3.20 0.62 -2.22
CA TRP A 245 -2.58 1.93 -2.30
C TRP A 245 -2.87 2.74 -1.06
N GLU A 246 -1.86 3.28 -0.38
CA GLU A 246 -2.08 4.13 0.79
C GLU A 246 -2.40 5.57 0.36
N ILE A 247 -3.60 6.05 0.69
CA ILE A 247 -4.03 7.42 0.44
C ILE A 247 -4.32 8.17 1.76
N GLY A 248 -4.63 9.47 1.68
CA GLY A 248 -4.90 10.28 2.87
C GLY A 248 -3.65 10.83 3.56
N HIS A 249 -2.54 10.93 2.83
CA HIS A 249 -1.33 11.61 3.29
C HIS A 249 -0.80 12.57 2.23
N ALA A 250 -0.18 13.65 2.70
CA ALA A 250 0.66 14.48 1.85
C ALA A 250 1.91 13.71 1.43
N SER A 251 2.58 14.12 0.35
CA SER A 251 3.88 13.54 0.00
C SER A 251 4.84 13.61 1.18
N ILE A 252 5.61 12.54 1.39
CA ILE A 252 6.66 12.51 2.39
C ILE A 252 7.74 13.59 2.13
N PHE A 253 7.93 13.99 0.88
CA PHE A 253 8.98 14.93 0.47
C PHE A 253 8.56 16.40 0.41
N THR A 254 7.25 16.69 0.41
CA THR A 254 6.75 18.08 0.39
C THR A 254 5.91 18.44 1.61
N GLY A 255 5.15 17.47 2.14
CA GLY A 255 4.27 17.65 3.30
C GLY A 255 4.61 16.75 4.49
N GLY A 256 5.76 16.08 4.47
CA GLY A 256 6.25 15.27 5.60
C GLY A 256 5.33 14.12 5.97
N ALA A 257 4.54 13.61 5.02
CA ALA A 257 3.53 12.58 5.24
C ALA A 257 2.49 12.95 6.29
N GLN A 258 2.15 14.24 6.36
CA GLN A 258 1.05 14.69 7.20
C GLN A 258 -0.26 14.03 6.75
N PHE A 259 -1.00 13.47 7.71
CA PHE A 259 -2.37 13.00 7.49
C PHE A 259 -3.24 14.12 6.91
N CYS A 260 -4.05 13.76 5.93
CA CYS A 260 -4.93 14.68 5.24
C CYS A 260 -6.21 14.01 4.75
N THR A 261 -7.24 14.83 4.58
CA THR A 261 -8.59 14.41 4.19
C THR A 261 -9.00 15.05 2.86
N PRO A 262 -10.05 14.54 2.19
CA PRO A 262 -10.55 15.16 0.97
C PRO A 262 -10.86 16.66 1.16
N GLY A 263 -10.66 17.44 0.11
CA GLY A 263 -10.84 18.89 0.07
C GLY A 263 -9.63 19.71 0.52
N GLN A 264 -8.64 19.08 1.16
CA GLN A 264 -7.40 19.75 1.55
C GLN A 264 -6.42 19.82 0.36
N THR A 265 -5.99 21.02 0.01
CA THR A 265 -5.18 21.28 -1.21
C THR A 265 -3.73 20.79 -1.14
N PHE A 266 -3.33 20.23 0.00
CA PHE A 266 -2.03 19.57 0.17
C PHE A 266 -2.17 18.04 0.17
N CYS A 267 -3.37 17.53 -0.09
CA CYS A 267 -3.69 16.10 -0.11
C CYS A 267 -3.87 15.61 -1.54
N ASP A 268 -2.75 15.49 -2.25
CA ASP A 268 -2.72 15.16 -3.67
C ASP A 268 -3.34 13.79 -4.01
N SER A 269 -3.40 12.88 -3.03
CA SER A 269 -4.14 11.62 -3.14
C SER A 269 -5.64 11.80 -3.45
N TYR A 270 -6.24 12.94 -3.12
CA TYR A 270 -7.63 13.26 -3.48
C TYR A 270 -7.74 14.20 -4.69
N ASN A 271 -6.63 14.49 -5.39
CA ASN A 271 -6.60 15.37 -6.55
C ASN A 271 -6.47 14.60 -7.87
N ALA A 272 -7.55 14.59 -8.67
CA ALA A 272 -7.57 13.88 -9.95
C ALA A 272 -6.47 14.30 -10.92
N ALA A 273 -6.06 15.58 -10.90
CA ALA A 273 -5.01 16.08 -11.77
C ALA A 273 -3.64 15.48 -11.44
N THR A 274 -3.35 15.22 -10.15
CA THR A 274 -2.08 14.63 -9.74
C THR A 274 -1.99 13.18 -10.19
N TRP A 275 -3.06 12.39 -10.02
CA TRP A 275 -3.15 11.02 -10.54
C TRP A 275 -2.99 10.93 -12.06
N ALA A 276 -3.59 11.87 -12.79
CA ALA A 276 -3.46 11.97 -14.24
C ALA A 276 -2.06 12.44 -14.71
N GLY A 277 -1.23 12.93 -13.78
CA GLY A 277 0.10 13.47 -14.06
C GLY A 277 1.18 12.41 -14.23
N PHE A 278 0.92 11.14 -13.94
CA PHE A 278 1.88 10.04 -14.04
C PHE A 278 1.27 8.79 -14.71
N SER A 279 2.11 7.84 -15.09
CA SER A 279 1.65 6.54 -15.61
C SER A 279 1.37 5.58 -14.45
N PRO A 280 0.21 4.90 -14.42
CA PRO A 280 -0.21 4.13 -13.25
C PRO A 280 0.62 2.86 -13.08
N ILE A 281 0.52 2.27 -11.88
CA ILE A 281 0.86 0.85 -11.71
C ILE A 281 0.03 0.02 -12.67
N GLN A 282 0.62 -1.04 -13.24
CA GLN A 282 -0.10 -1.96 -14.13
C GLN A 282 -0.03 -3.36 -13.54
N ILE A 283 -1.04 -3.77 -12.78
CA ILE A 283 -1.16 -5.15 -12.30
C ILE A 283 -1.56 -6.03 -13.48
N LYS A 284 -0.60 -6.82 -13.96
CA LYS A 284 -0.74 -7.65 -15.17
C LYS A 284 -1.51 -8.93 -14.89
N SER A 285 -1.17 -9.60 -13.79
CA SER A 285 -1.71 -10.91 -13.44
C SER A 285 -1.41 -11.26 -12.00
N VAL A 286 -2.18 -12.23 -11.49
CA VAL A 286 -1.85 -13.05 -10.34
C VAL A 286 -1.87 -14.51 -10.80
N THR A 287 -0.90 -15.29 -10.35
CA THR A 287 -0.84 -16.75 -10.58
C THR A 287 -0.67 -17.44 -9.25
N PHE A 288 -1.51 -18.44 -8.94
CA PHE A 288 -1.40 -19.23 -7.73
C PHE A 288 -0.41 -20.40 -7.90
N GLY A 289 0.01 -21.02 -6.81
CA GLY A 289 1.01 -22.10 -6.83
C GLY A 289 0.63 -23.33 -7.68
N ASP A 290 -0.66 -23.55 -7.94
CA ASP A 290 -1.15 -24.58 -8.85
C ASP A 290 -1.15 -24.16 -10.34
N GLY A 291 -0.70 -22.93 -10.64
CA GLY A 291 -0.67 -22.33 -11.96
C GLY A 291 -1.99 -21.69 -12.40
N SER A 292 -3.03 -21.70 -11.57
CA SER A 292 -4.31 -21.07 -11.88
C SER A 292 -4.27 -19.55 -11.73
N ALA A 293 -5.22 -18.88 -12.38
CA ALA A 293 -5.44 -17.43 -12.26
C ALA A 293 -6.67 -17.16 -11.38
N PRO A 294 -6.86 -15.92 -10.87
CA PRO A 294 -8.05 -15.54 -10.12
C PRO A 294 -9.33 -15.85 -10.88
N THR A 295 -10.31 -16.43 -10.20
CA THR A 295 -11.64 -16.68 -10.76
C THR A 295 -12.48 -15.41 -10.78
N SER A 296 -12.17 -14.46 -9.90
CA SER A 296 -12.83 -13.17 -9.81
C SER A 296 -11.92 -12.14 -9.17
N TRP A 297 -12.28 -10.87 -9.28
CA TRP A 297 -11.59 -9.76 -8.61
C TRP A 297 -12.59 -8.98 -7.75
N ALA A 298 -12.21 -8.66 -6.52
CA ALA A 298 -12.99 -7.83 -5.63
C ALA A 298 -12.22 -6.57 -5.21
N VAL A 299 -12.95 -5.59 -4.68
CA VAL A 299 -12.38 -4.34 -4.16
C VAL A 299 -13.10 -3.93 -2.88
N VAL A 300 -12.36 -3.31 -1.97
CA VAL A 300 -12.88 -2.74 -0.72
C VAL A 300 -12.02 -1.54 -0.32
N SER A 301 -12.50 -0.72 0.61
CA SER A 301 -11.71 0.32 1.27
C SER A 301 -12.13 0.36 2.72
N ASP A 302 -11.18 0.63 3.59
CA ASP A 302 -11.36 0.75 5.03
C ASP A 302 -12.12 2.05 5.43
N GLN A 303 -12.23 3.05 4.53
CA GLN A 303 -12.97 4.30 4.75
C GLN A 303 -14.26 4.44 3.94
N GLY A 304 -14.58 3.45 3.11
CA GLY A 304 -15.84 3.38 2.38
C GLY A 304 -15.91 4.25 1.12
N GLY A 305 -14.75 4.56 0.54
CA GLY A 305 -14.64 5.20 -0.76
C GLY A 305 -15.31 6.58 -0.84
N LYS A 306 -16.28 6.72 -1.76
CA LYS A 306 -16.99 7.98 -2.00
C LYS A 306 -17.62 8.59 -0.74
N ALA A 307 -17.96 7.78 0.26
CA ALA A 307 -18.49 8.26 1.54
C ALA A 307 -17.49 9.15 2.29
N GLU A 308 -16.19 8.87 2.19
CA GLU A 308 -15.14 9.67 2.83
C GLU A 308 -15.12 11.10 2.26
N VAL A 309 -15.16 11.21 0.92
CA VAL A 309 -15.18 12.53 0.25
C VAL A 309 -16.40 13.35 0.64
N ALA A 310 -17.56 12.70 0.82
CA ALA A 310 -18.79 13.39 1.20
C ALA A 310 -18.76 14.00 2.61
N LYS A 311 -17.78 13.63 3.46
CA LYS A 311 -17.64 14.19 4.81
C LYS A 311 -17.12 15.63 4.80
N THR A 312 -16.27 15.97 3.83
CA THR A 312 -15.53 17.25 3.82
C THR A 312 -15.76 18.06 2.54
N CYS A 313 -16.05 17.41 1.42
CA CYS A 313 -16.27 18.08 0.13
C CYS A 313 -17.75 18.36 -0.13
N PRO A 314 -18.11 19.56 -0.64
CA PRO A 314 -19.50 19.87 -0.99
C PRO A 314 -19.99 19.09 -2.21
N VAL A 315 -19.09 18.75 -3.13
CA VAL A 315 -19.39 18.03 -4.37
C VAL A 315 -18.21 17.12 -4.74
N TYR A 316 -18.50 15.86 -5.07
CA TYR A 316 -17.52 14.92 -5.61
C TYR A 316 -17.08 15.32 -7.02
N GLY A 317 -15.79 15.19 -7.32
CA GLY A 317 -15.20 15.51 -8.63
C GLY A 317 -14.59 16.91 -8.73
N GLY A 318 -14.68 17.72 -7.67
CA GLY A 318 -13.94 18.98 -7.58
C GLY A 318 -12.43 18.76 -7.33
N PRO A 319 -11.61 19.82 -7.42
CA PRO A 319 -10.20 19.77 -7.04
C PRO A 319 -10.06 19.23 -5.61
N PHE A 320 -9.15 18.27 -5.41
CA PHE A 320 -8.94 17.59 -4.12
C PHE A 320 -10.18 16.86 -3.56
N CYS A 321 -11.23 16.67 -4.36
CA CYS A 321 -12.50 16.08 -3.94
C CYS A 321 -12.87 14.85 -4.77
N ILE A 322 -11.90 13.97 -5.03
CA ILE A 322 -12.15 12.63 -5.56
C ILE A 322 -11.75 11.56 -4.55
N TYR A 323 -12.21 10.35 -4.77
CA TYR A 323 -11.69 9.16 -4.14
C TYR A 323 -11.12 8.28 -5.26
N PRO A 324 -9.81 8.00 -5.33
CA PRO A 324 -9.22 7.26 -6.44
C PRO A 324 -9.75 5.81 -6.48
N TRP A 325 -9.70 5.19 -7.66
CA TRP A 325 -10.43 3.95 -7.90
C TRP A 325 -9.70 3.00 -8.84
N TYR A 326 -10.04 1.71 -8.76
CA TYR A 326 -9.48 0.71 -9.66
C TYR A 326 -10.12 0.76 -11.03
N THR A 327 -9.30 0.62 -12.07
CA THR A 327 -9.74 0.52 -13.46
C THR A 327 -9.06 -0.67 -14.13
N LEU A 328 -9.67 -1.19 -15.19
CA LEU A 328 -9.06 -2.20 -16.04
C LEU A 328 -8.72 -1.55 -17.38
N GLY A 329 -7.43 -1.45 -17.68
CA GLY A 329 -6.91 -1.01 -18.97
C GLY A 329 -6.62 -2.15 -19.94
N THR A 330 -6.07 -1.80 -21.09
CA THR A 330 -5.48 -2.77 -22.03
C THR A 330 -4.24 -3.44 -21.45
N SER A 331 -3.57 -2.73 -20.53
CA SER A 331 -2.29 -3.09 -19.95
C SER A 331 -2.40 -3.83 -18.62
N GLY A 332 -3.57 -3.94 -18.00
CA GLY A 332 -3.75 -4.54 -16.67
C GLY A 332 -4.70 -3.71 -15.81
N PHE A 333 -4.77 -4.02 -14.51
CA PHE A 333 -5.45 -3.13 -13.56
C PHE A 333 -4.57 -1.93 -13.22
N HIS A 334 -5.22 -0.79 -13.02
CA HIS A 334 -4.64 0.46 -12.53
C HIS A 334 -5.38 0.92 -11.29
N TYR A 335 -4.76 1.83 -10.54
CA TYR A 335 -5.38 2.55 -9.43
C TYR A 335 -5.16 4.05 -9.60
N GLY A 336 -6.19 4.86 -9.33
CA GLY A 336 -6.13 6.32 -9.43
C GLY A 336 -7.37 6.90 -10.09
N VAL A 337 -7.24 7.25 -11.38
CA VAL A 337 -8.32 7.83 -12.20
C VAL A 337 -8.46 7.06 -13.52
N ASN A 338 -9.18 7.63 -14.49
CA ASN A 338 -9.16 7.08 -15.85
C ASN A 338 -7.83 7.40 -16.54
N TYR A 339 -7.15 6.36 -17.02
CA TYR A 339 -5.93 6.46 -17.82
C TYR A 339 -6.21 6.25 -19.32
N PRO A 340 -5.30 6.65 -20.22
CA PRO A 340 -5.56 6.64 -21.66
C PRO A 340 -5.97 5.29 -22.24
N ASP A 341 -5.55 4.17 -21.65
CA ASP A 341 -5.86 2.82 -22.12
C ASP A 341 -6.99 2.12 -21.33
N ASN A 342 -7.74 2.87 -20.52
CA ASN A 342 -8.88 2.36 -19.76
C ASN A 342 -9.92 1.65 -20.66
N ARG A 343 -10.37 0.47 -20.22
CA ARG A 343 -11.48 -0.29 -20.81
C ARG A 343 -12.71 -0.35 -19.90
N LYS A 344 -12.51 -0.44 -18.58
CA LYS A 344 -13.58 -0.46 -17.57
C LYS A 344 -13.16 0.39 -16.37
N ASP A 345 -14.08 1.20 -15.85
CA ASP A 345 -13.87 2.02 -14.66
C ASP A 345 -14.64 1.52 -13.43
N PHE A 346 -15.42 0.44 -13.58
CA PHE A 346 -16.21 -0.23 -12.53
C PHE A 346 -17.15 0.70 -11.75
N GLY A 347 -17.61 1.80 -12.35
CA GLY A 347 -18.42 2.78 -11.63
C GLY A 347 -17.62 3.71 -10.72
N GLN A 348 -16.30 3.80 -10.97
CA GLN A 348 -15.37 4.75 -10.36
C GLN A 348 -15.29 4.55 -8.84
N ALA A 349 -15.27 5.63 -8.05
CA ALA A 349 -15.35 5.56 -6.59
C ALA A 349 -16.63 4.89 -6.04
N GLY A 350 -17.64 4.67 -6.89
CA GLY A 350 -18.84 3.92 -6.53
C GLY A 350 -18.62 2.42 -6.39
N GLN A 351 -17.45 1.90 -6.77
CA GLN A 351 -17.12 0.48 -6.63
C GLN A 351 -16.88 0.05 -5.18
N PHE A 352 -16.48 1.00 -4.32
CA PHE A 352 -16.26 0.74 -2.91
C PHE A 352 -17.58 0.86 -2.11
N PRO A 353 -17.87 -0.06 -1.18
CA PRO A 353 -19.04 0.04 -0.33
C PRO A 353 -18.95 1.26 0.59
N GLN A 354 -20.03 2.03 0.67
CA GLN A 354 -20.08 3.26 1.47
C GLN A 354 -20.52 3.06 2.92
N THR A 355 -20.92 1.83 3.28
CA THR A 355 -21.38 1.49 4.62
C THR A 355 -20.93 0.09 4.99
N ARG A 356 -20.64 -0.11 6.27
CA ARG A 356 -20.36 -1.43 6.84
C ARG A 356 -21.63 -2.27 6.89
N GLN A 357 -21.59 -3.42 6.23
CA GLN A 357 -22.73 -4.35 6.11
C GLN A 357 -22.30 -5.81 6.30
N CYS A 358 -21.00 -6.08 6.32
CA CYS A 358 -20.46 -7.40 6.54
C CYS A 358 -20.14 -7.61 8.02
N GLY A 359 -20.11 -8.89 8.41
CA GLY A 359 -19.76 -9.28 9.76
C GLY A 359 -18.26 -9.37 9.97
N GLY A 360 -17.87 -9.61 11.21
CA GLY A 360 -16.53 -9.98 11.60
C GLY A 360 -16.53 -10.51 13.04
N PRO A 361 -15.35 -10.75 13.62
CA PRO A 361 -15.23 -11.19 15.02
C PRO A 361 -15.90 -10.26 16.03
N PHE A 362 -16.14 -9.00 15.66
CA PHE A 362 -16.79 -8.00 16.51
C PHE A 362 -18.31 -7.89 16.31
N GLY A 363 -18.93 -8.71 15.45
CA GLY A 363 -20.38 -8.77 15.27
C GLY A 363 -20.85 -8.51 13.84
N ALA A 364 -22.14 -8.21 13.70
CA ALA A 364 -22.73 -7.92 12.40
C ALA A 364 -22.52 -6.44 12.01
N SER A 365 -22.37 -6.17 10.71
CA SER A 365 -22.20 -4.82 10.15
C SER A 365 -21.00 -4.06 10.72
N THR A 366 -19.93 -4.79 11.01
CA THR A 366 -18.68 -4.27 11.58
C THR A 366 -17.62 -4.01 10.53
N THR A 367 -17.79 -4.53 9.31
CA THR A 367 -16.82 -4.42 8.21
C THR A 367 -17.47 -3.97 6.90
N TYR A 368 -16.67 -3.35 6.02
CA TYR A 368 -17.05 -3.08 4.64
C TYR A 368 -16.95 -4.37 3.83
N CYS A 369 -17.98 -4.70 3.05
CA CYS A 369 -18.02 -5.92 2.24
C CYS A 369 -17.18 -5.77 0.98
N ALA A 370 -16.22 -6.66 0.68
CA ALA A 370 -15.59 -6.62 -0.64
C ALA A 370 -16.62 -6.77 -1.76
N ASN A 371 -16.51 -5.90 -2.77
CA ASN A 371 -17.40 -5.87 -3.92
C ASN A 371 -16.73 -6.52 -5.12
N THR A 372 -17.32 -7.57 -5.67
CA THR A 372 -16.79 -8.26 -6.87
C THR A 372 -16.98 -7.40 -8.12
N ILE A 373 -15.87 -6.96 -8.73
CA ILE A 373 -15.85 -6.11 -9.93
C ILE A 373 -15.64 -6.91 -11.23
N ILE A 374 -15.04 -8.10 -11.14
CA ILE A 374 -14.92 -9.06 -12.24
C ILE A 374 -15.32 -10.44 -11.73
N LYS A 375 -16.11 -11.17 -12.53
CA LYS A 375 -16.52 -12.56 -12.30
C LYS A 375 -15.95 -13.49 -13.34
#